data_AF-A0A1H9MW88-F1
#
_entry.id   AF-A0A1H9MW88-F1
#
_cell.length_a   1.000
_cell.length_b   1.000
_cell.length_c   1.000
_cell.angle_alpha   90.00
_cell.angle_beta   90.00
_cell.angle_gamma   90.00
#
_symmetry.space_group_name_H-M   'P 1'
#
loop_
_entity.id
_entity.type
_entity.pdbx_description
1 polymer ?
#
loop_
_entity_poly.entity_id
_entity_poly.type
_entity_poly.pdbx_seq_one_letter_code
_entity_poly.pdbx_strand_id
1 'polypeptide(L)'
;MAGDPCFHVAVGFFGTYAYEHGSWKTLSEGELPPLEEPFLWIDIHDSDITSVVYAPAGVGSGVAYLGLTPRTYFENPNASDPTDVLREAAGLAAWWASQSPSGDAAAKQAELLAYLAADENPDGFEWDESEDVDEIDDGDVFVEVKTARFLAALDLPVPYDVSTG
;
A
#
# COMPACT_ATOMS: atom_id res chain seq x y z
N MET A 1 -21.09 -34.90 15.18
CA MET A 1 -21.04 -33.60 15.88
C MET A 1 -20.00 -32.80 15.13
N ALA A 2 -20.44 -32.05 14.12
CA ALA A 2 -19.58 -31.14 13.39
C ALA A 2 -19.24 -30.00 14.37
N GLY A 3 -17.96 -29.79 14.63
CA GLY A 3 -17.50 -28.61 15.35
C GLY A 3 -17.69 -27.42 14.43
N ASP A 4 -18.35 -26.39 14.95
CA ASP A 4 -18.56 -25.11 14.29
C ASP A 4 -17.24 -24.60 13.70
N PRO A 5 -17.19 -24.13 12.44
CA PRO A 5 -16.04 -23.37 12.00
C PRO A 5 -16.04 -22.09 12.84
N CYS A 6 -15.03 -21.94 13.69
CA CYS A 6 -14.68 -20.63 14.20
C CYS A 6 -14.43 -19.75 12.96
N PHE A 7 -15.41 -18.92 12.61
CA PHE A 7 -15.17 -17.70 11.86
C PHE A 7 -13.99 -17.04 12.56
N HIS A 8 -12.84 -17.01 11.89
CA HIS A 8 -11.77 -16.12 12.31
C HIS A 8 -12.38 -14.74 12.14
N VAL A 9 -12.76 -14.10 13.24
CA VAL A 9 -13.01 -12.66 13.22
C VAL A 9 -11.66 -12.08 12.85
N ALA A 10 -11.46 -11.69 11.59
CA ALA A 10 -10.25 -11.01 11.18
C ALA A 10 -10.19 -9.73 12.03
N VAL A 11 -9.29 -9.72 13.00
CA VAL A 11 -8.91 -8.50 13.69
C VAL A 11 -8.02 -7.75 12.70
N GLY A 12 -8.36 -6.51 12.35
CA GLY A 12 -7.62 -5.73 11.36
C GLY A 12 -6.13 -5.68 11.67
N PHE A 13 -5.30 -5.70 10.63
CA PHE A 13 -3.85 -5.61 10.72
C PHE A 13 -3.40 -4.16 10.84
N PHE A 14 -2.44 -3.92 11.75
CA PHE A 14 -1.79 -2.62 11.94
C PHE A 14 -0.29 -2.81 11.92
N GLY A 15 0.41 -1.93 11.22
CA GLY A 15 1.87 -1.97 11.20
C GLY A 15 2.49 -0.76 10.53
N THR A 16 3.48 -0.17 11.21
CA THR A 16 4.23 0.98 10.73
C THR A 16 5.70 0.57 10.52
N TYR A 17 6.22 0.79 9.31
CA TYR A 17 7.56 0.38 8.91
C TYR A 17 8.28 1.49 8.15
N ALA A 18 9.57 1.69 8.41
CA ALA A 18 10.42 2.58 7.61
C ALA A 18 11.58 1.79 6.99
N TYR A 19 11.78 1.96 5.69
CA TYR A 19 12.92 1.48 4.94
C TYR A 19 13.86 2.65 4.64
N GLU A 20 15.07 2.56 5.19
CA GLU A 20 16.17 3.48 4.88
C GLU A 20 17.48 2.69 4.94
N HIS A 21 18.49 3.14 4.18
CA HIS A 21 19.81 2.51 4.13
C HIS A 21 19.80 0.99 3.87
N GLY A 22 18.82 0.50 3.10
CA GLY A 22 18.74 -0.91 2.74
C GLY A 22 18.10 -1.82 3.81
N SER A 23 17.46 -1.27 4.84
CA SER A 23 16.92 -2.04 5.95
C SER A 23 15.59 -1.50 6.48
N TRP A 24 14.74 -2.40 6.96
CA TRP A 24 13.48 -2.06 7.63
C TRP A 24 13.68 -1.79 9.11
N LYS A 25 12.92 -0.82 9.61
CA LYS A 25 12.68 -0.53 11.02
C LYS A 25 11.19 -0.62 11.28
N THR A 26 10.79 -1.44 12.25
CA THR A 26 9.42 -1.42 12.78
C THR A 26 9.30 -0.25 13.75
N LEU A 27 8.23 0.53 13.60
CA LEU A 27 7.97 1.73 14.38
C LEU A 27 6.71 1.56 15.21
N SER A 28 6.55 2.41 16.23
CA SER A 28 5.28 2.54 16.92
C SER A 28 4.29 3.23 15.98
N GLU A 29 3.00 2.92 16.12
CA GLU A 29 1.93 3.58 15.34
C GLU A 29 2.02 5.11 15.46
N GLY A 30 1.94 5.80 14.33
CA GLY A 30 2.01 7.27 14.26
C GLY A 30 3.40 7.88 14.53
N GLU A 31 4.43 7.07 14.74
CA GLU A 31 5.80 7.54 14.88
C GLU A 31 6.47 7.63 13.50
N LEU A 32 6.72 8.85 13.02
CA LEU A 32 7.63 9.08 11.90
C LEU A 32 8.94 9.67 12.45
N PRO A 33 9.98 8.85 12.70
CA PRO A 33 11.28 9.38 13.08
C PRO A 33 11.81 10.27 11.94
N PRO A 34 12.78 11.17 12.20
CA PRO A 34 13.47 11.84 11.11
C PRO A 34 14.16 10.78 10.24
N LEU A 35 13.61 10.55 9.05
CA LEU A 35 14.15 9.61 8.07
C LEU A 35 15.15 10.33 7.16
N GLU A 36 16.23 9.63 6.81
CA GLU A 36 17.22 10.15 5.85
C GLU A 36 16.86 9.71 4.44
N GLU A 37 16.84 10.64 3.48
CA GLU A 37 16.58 10.30 2.09
C GLU A 37 17.73 9.49 1.47
N PRO A 38 17.44 8.51 0.58
CA PRO A 38 16.10 8.08 0.18
C PRO A 38 15.45 7.15 1.23
N PHE A 39 14.17 7.37 1.50
CA PHE A 39 13.38 6.53 2.41
C PHE A 39 12.03 6.12 1.81
N LEU A 40 11.47 5.05 2.36
CA LEU A 40 10.09 4.62 2.18
C LEU A 40 9.48 4.34 3.56
N TRP A 41 8.28 4.83 3.82
CA TRP A 41 7.53 4.59 5.05
C TRP A 41 6.17 4.00 4.68
N ILE A 42 5.80 2.95 5.40
CA ILE A 42 4.60 2.16 5.20
C ILE A 42 3.81 2.21 6.49
N ASP A 43 2.52 2.49 6.39
CA ASP A 43 1.61 2.49 7.54
C ASP A 43 0.31 1.82 7.12
N ILE A 44 0.10 0.62 7.65
CA ILE A 44 -1.08 -0.21 7.41
C ILE A 44 -2.05 0.01 8.55
N HIS A 45 -3.32 0.26 8.22
CA HIS A 45 -4.37 0.50 9.19
C HIS A 45 -5.61 -0.33 8.85
N ASP A 46 -6.06 -1.13 9.81
CA ASP A 46 -7.31 -1.91 9.81
C ASP A 46 -7.46 -2.88 8.61
N SER A 47 -6.35 -3.36 8.03
CA SER A 47 -6.32 -4.19 6.81
C SER A 47 -6.95 -3.58 5.54
N ASP A 48 -7.41 -2.32 5.56
CA ASP A 48 -8.12 -1.70 4.43
C ASP A 48 -7.31 -0.62 3.70
N ILE A 49 -6.42 0.07 4.42
CA ILE A 49 -5.63 1.17 3.90
C ILE A 49 -4.16 1.00 4.24
N THR A 50 -3.30 1.27 3.25
CA THR A 50 -1.86 1.47 3.48
C THR A 50 -1.44 2.82 2.94
N SER A 51 -0.82 3.64 3.79
CA SER A 51 -0.11 4.84 3.36
C SER A 51 1.32 4.48 2.98
N VAL A 52 1.74 4.91 1.78
CA VAL A 52 3.11 4.76 1.27
C VAL A 52 3.72 6.16 1.12
N VAL A 53 4.56 6.55 2.08
CA VAL A 53 5.25 7.84 2.06
C VAL A 53 6.68 7.63 1.61
N TYR A 54 7.14 8.38 0.61
CA TYR A 54 8.46 8.18 0.03
C TYR A 54 9.15 9.50 -0.29
N ALA A 55 10.47 9.50 -0.13
CA ALA A 55 11.30 10.63 -0.50
C ALA A 55 12.65 10.17 -1.07
N PRO A 56 13.20 10.87 -2.07
CA PRO A 56 12.64 12.05 -2.72
C PRO A 56 11.38 11.71 -3.55
N ALA A 57 10.38 12.60 -3.54
CA ALA A 57 9.08 12.37 -4.18
C ALA A 57 9.12 12.40 -5.73
N GLY A 58 10.17 13.02 -6.29
CA GLY A 58 10.32 13.19 -7.73
C GLY A 58 9.18 14.04 -8.31
N VAL A 59 8.45 13.48 -9.28
CA VAL A 59 7.28 14.16 -9.84
C VAL A 59 6.05 14.04 -8.95
N GLY A 60 5.93 13.01 -8.12
CA GLY A 60 4.81 12.78 -7.20
C GLY A 60 4.72 13.79 -6.06
N SER A 61 3.69 13.66 -5.24
CA SER A 61 3.58 14.37 -3.96
C SER A 61 4.46 13.74 -2.88
N GLY A 62 4.82 12.46 -3.05
CA GLY A 62 5.57 11.67 -2.05
C GLY A 62 4.67 10.85 -1.15
N VAL A 63 3.37 10.76 -1.47
CA VAL A 63 2.38 9.96 -0.76
C VAL A 63 1.53 9.21 -1.77
N ALA A 64 1.47 7.89 -1.63
CA ALA A 64 0.57 7.02 -2.37
C ALA A 64 -0.21 6.14 -1.39
N TYR A 65 -1.28 5.51 -1.88
CA TYR A 65 -2.13 4.62 -1.07
C TYR A 65 -2.30 3.26 -1.74
N LEU A 66 -2.47 2.21 -0.94
CA LEU A 66 -2.87 0.87 -1.39
C LEU A 66 -4.20 0.50 -0.69
N GLY A 67 -5.02 -0.32 -1.35
CA GLY A 67 -6.36 -0.64 -0.86
C GLY A 67 -7.29 0.54 -1.12
N LEU A 68 -7.73 1.20 -0.05
CA LEU A 68 -8.55 2.43 -0.13
C LEU A 68 -7.71 3.69 0.05
N THR A 69 -8.15 4.82 -0.51
CA THR A 69 -7.60 6.14 -0.14
C THR A 69 -8.28 6.66 1.14
N PRO A 70 -7.67 7.60 1.89
CA PRO A 70 -8.32 8.18 3.08
C PRO A 70 -9.68 8.81 2.75
N ARG A 71 -9.85 9.37 1.55
CA ARG A 71 -11.10 9.96 1.09
C ARG A 71 -12.22 8.93 0.98
N THR A 72 -11.90 7.74 0.47
CA THR A 72 -12.82 6.62 0.36
C THR A 72 -13.07 5.98 1.73
N TYR A 73 -12.03 5.60 2.47
CA TYR A 73 -12.13 4.89 3.75
C TYR A 73 -12.92 5.69 4.81
N PHE A 74 -12.68 7.00 4.93
CA PHE A 74 -13.42 7.85 5.87
C PHE A 74 -14.70 8.47 5.28
N GLU A 75 -15.06 8.13 4.04
CA GLU A 75 -16.15 8.75 3.27
C GLU A 75 -16.12 10.29 3.33
N ASN A 76 -14.92 10.86 3.35
CA ASN A 76 -14.70 12.28 3.62
C ASN A 76 -13.74 12.86 2.56
N PRO A 77 -14.23 13.70 1.64
CA PRO A 77 -13.39 14.30 0.59
C PRO A 77 -12.38 15.33 1.13
N ASN A 78 -12.28 15.55 2.44
CA ASN A 78 -11.26 16.39 3.06
C ASN A 78 -10.27 15.59 3.92
N ALA A 79 -10.32 14.24 3.90
CA ALA A 79 -9.41 13.39 4.67
C ALA A 79 -7.96 13.45 4.16
N SER A 80 -7.76 13.73 2.87
CA SER A 80 -6.46 13.96 2.23
C SER A 80 -6.62 14.86 1.00
N ASP A 81 -5.53 15.26 0.36
CA ASP A 81 -5.57 15.77 -1.01
C ASP A 81 -5.99 14.65 -1.99
N PRO A 82 -6.55 14.97 -3.18
CA PRO A 82 -6.88 13.97 -4.18
C PRO A 82 -5.65 13.22 -4.69
N THR A 83 -5.77 11.92 -4.93
CA THR A 83 -4.64 11.09 -5.36
C THR A 83 -4.45 11.14 -6.88
N ASP A 84 -3.27 11.58 -7.35
CA ASP A 84 -2.86 11.49 -8.76
C ASP A 84 -2.03 10.21 -8.97
N VAL A 85 -2.73 9.08 -9.12
CA VAL A 85 -2.14 7.74 -9.17
C VAL A 85 -1.03 7.60 -10.21
N LEU A 86 -1.19 8.20 -11.39
CA LEU A 86 -0.18 8.16 -12.45
C LEU A 86 1.10 8.88 -12.04
N ARG A 87 0.95 10.02 -11.36
CA ARG A 87 2.05 10.87 -10.91
C ARG A 87 2.77 10.27 -9.71
N GLU A 88 2.04 9.65 -8.79
CA GLU A 88 2.64 8.93 -7.65
C GLU A 88 3.38 7.66 -8.12
N ALA A 89 2.81 6.89 -9.06
CA ALA A 89 3.51 5.74 -9.66
C ALA A 89 4.82 6.15 -10.35
N ALA A 90 4.82 7.30 -11.04
CA ALA A 90 6.04 7.85 -11.65
C ALA A 90 7.06 8.29 -10.60
N GLY A 91 6.61 8.90 -9.50
CA GLY A 91 7.47 9.29 -8.38
C GLY A 91 8.12 8.09 -7.69
N LEU A 92 7.33 7.06 -7.38
CA LEU A 92 7.83 5.80 -6.81
C LEU A 92 8.80 5.07 -7.74
N ALA A 93 8.51 5.02 -9.04
CA ALA A 93 9.43 4.43 -10.01
C ALA A 93 10.76 5.19 -10.09
N ALA A 94 10.73 6.53 -9.99
CA ALA A 94 11.94 7.34 -9.91
C ALA A 94 12.71 7.10 -8.59
N TRP A 95 12.01 6.98 -7.47
CA TRP A 95 12.58 6.62 -6.18
C TRP A 95 13.27 5.24 -6.23
N TRP A 96 12.62 4.24 -6.82
CA TRP A 96 13.19 2.91 -7.04
C TRP A 96 14.43 2.98 -7.94
N ALA A 97 14.37 3.70 -9.05
CA ALA A 97 15.48 3.82 -9.98
C ALA A 97 16.71 4.51 -9.38
N SER A 98 16.53 5.36 -8.36
CA SER A 98 17.65 5.97 -7.62
C SER A 98 18.50 4.94 -6.85
N GLN A 99 17.88 3.81 -6.48
CA GLN A 99 18.52 2.69 -5.79
C GLN A 99 18.88 1.55 -6.74
N SER A 100 18.24 1.51 -7.92
CA SER A 100 18.44 0.53 -8.99
C SER A 100 18.82 1.21 -10.32
N PRO A 101 20.05 1.73 -10.49
CA PRO A 101 20.41 2.63 -11.60
C PRO A 101 20.31 2.03 -13.01
N SER A 102 20.28 0.70 -13.13
CA SER A 102 20.12 -0.01 -14.40
C SER A 102 18.67 -0.43 -14.69
N GLY A 103 17.73 -0.06 -13.81
CA GLY A 103 16.33 -0.41 -13.92
C GLY A 103 15.58 0.41 -14.99
N ASP A 104 14.56 -0.19 -15.59
CA ASP A 104 13.63 0.52 -16.48
C ASP A 104 12.52 1.18 -15.66
N ALA A 105 12.69 2.46 -15.36
CA ALA A 105 11.73 3.23 -14.56
C ALA A 105 10.34 3.33 -15.22
N ALA A 106 10.25 3.31 -16.55
CA ALA A 106 8.97 3.39 -17.24
C ALA A 106 8.19 2.07 -17.12
N ALA A 107 8.90 0.94 -17.26
CA ALA A 107 8.31 -0.37 -17.00
C ALA A 107 7.90 -0.51 -15.53
N LYS A 108 8.74 -0.03 -14.59
CA LYS A 108 8.43 -0.06 -13.16
C LYS A 108 7.20 0.80 -12.83
N GLN A 109 7.08 1.99 -13.43
CA GLN A 109 5.89 2.83 -13.26
C GLN A 109 4.62 2.08 -13.68
N ALA A 110 4.65 1.41 -14.84
CA ALA A 110 3.49 0.65 -15.33
C ALA A 110 3.11 -0.51 -14.41
N GLU A 111 4.11 -1.18 -13.82
CA GLU A 111 3.90 -2.24 -12.82
C GLU A 111 3.30 -1.68 -11.52
N LEU A 112 3.88 -0.61 -10.97
CA LEU A 112 3.43 -0.02 -9.70
C LEU A 112 2.02 0.56 -9.79
N LEU A 113 1.61 1.03 -10.98
CA LEU A 113 0.27 1.57 -11.20
C LEU A 113 -0.84 0.56 -10.86
N ALA A 114 -0.60 -0.74 -11.00
CA ALA A 114 -1.57 -1.78 -10.70
C ALA A 114 -1.89 -1.94 -9.20
N TYR A 115 -1.07 -1.36 -8.32
CA TYR A 115 -1.22 -1.49 -6.87
C TYR A 115 -1.87 -0.26 -6.22
N LEU A 116 -1.71 0.92 -6.85
CA LEU A 116 -2.05 2.19 -6.23
C LEU A 116 -3.57 2.42 -6.24
N ALA A 117 -4.09 2.83 -5.10
CA ALA A 117 -5.49 3.19 -4.92
C ALA A 117 -5.79 4.56 -5.56
N ALA A 118 -6.93 4.65 -6.24
CA ALA A 118 -7.51 5.90 -6.70
C ALA A 118 -8.64 6.32 -5.76
N ASP A 119 -8.96 7.62 -5.74
CA ASP A 119 -10.17 8.07 -5.05
C ASP A 119 -11.40 7.48 -5.75
N GLU A 120 -12.23 6.76 -5.00
CA GLU A 120 -13.44 6.16 -5.52
C GLU A 120 -14.64 7.09 -5.33
N ASN A 121 -15.59 7.02 -6.25
CA ASN A 121 -16.88 7.66 -6.05
C ASN A 121 -17.78 6.68 -5.28
N PRO A 122 -18.25 7.00 -4.07
CA PRO A 122 -19.14 6.11 -3.31
C PRO A 122 -20.44 5.79 -4.05
N ASP A 123 -20.90 6.68 -4.94
CA ASP A 123 -22.09 6.44 -5.78
C ASP A 123 -21.82 5.55 -7.01
N GLY A 124 -20.55 5.19 -7.26
CA GLY A 124 -20.12 4.36 -8.39
C GLY A 124 -19.75 2.93 -8.02
N PHE A 125 -19.79 2.59 -6.74
CA PHE A 125 -19.45 1.25 -6.26
C PHE A 125 -20.62 0.29 -6.48
N GLU A 126 -20.50 -0.60 -7.46
CA GLU A 126 -21.43 -1.72 -7.66
C GLU A 126 -20.76 -3.01 -7.19
N TRP A 127 -21.25 -3.59 -6.08
CA TRP A 127 -20.86 -4.92 -5.64
C TRP A 127 -21.40 -5.95 -6.64
N ASP A 128 -20.52 -6.70 -7.30
CA ASP A 128 -20.93 -7.84 -8.09
C ASP A 128 -21.26 -9.01 -7.16
N GLU A 129 -22.54 -9.14 -6.79
CA GLU A 129 -23.03 -10.25 -5.95
C GLU A 129 -22.82 -11.65 -6.58
N SER A 130 -22.38 -11.72 -7.85
CA SER A 130 -22.10 -12.97 -8.55
C SER A 130 -20.63 -13.40 -8.51
N GLU A 131 -19.75 -12.58 -7.95
CA GLU A 131 -18.33 -12.90 -7.81
C GLU A 131 -18.16 -14.00 -6.75
N ASP A 132 -17.48 -15.09 -7.12
CA ASP A 132 -17.24 -16.19 -6.19
C ASP A 132 -16.21 -15.74 -5.15
N VAL A 133 -16.62 -15.72 -3.88
CA VAL A 133 -15.77 -15.26 -2.76
C VAL A 133 -14.47 -16.07 -2.68
N ASP A 134 -14.50 -17.33 -3.13
CA ASP A 134 -13.33 -18.20 -3.18
C ASP A 134 -12.38 -17.89 -4.37
N GLU A 135 -12.80 -17.06 -5.33
CA GLU A 135 -12.00 -16.60 -6.49
C GLU A 135 -11.46 -15.17 -6.30
N ILE A 136 -11.91 -14.43 -5.30
CA ILE A 136 -11.40 -13.08 -4.99
C ILE A 136 -9.94 -13.21 -4.53
N ASP A 137 -9.05 -12.45 -5.16
CA ASP A 137 -7.66 -12.42 -4.76
C ASP A 137 -7.49 -11.80 -3.36
N ASP A 138 -6.73 -12.47 -2.48
CA ASP A 138 -6.51 -11.99 -1.12
C ASP A 138 -5.96 -10.56 -1.06
N GLY A 139 -5.20 -10.10 -2.06
CA GLY A 139 -4.70 -8.72 -2.13
C GLY A 139 -5.78 -7.69 -2.47
N ASP A 140 -6.93 -8.11 -2.98
CA ASP A 140 -8.10 -7.26 -3.19
C ASP A 140 -8.98 -7.16 -1.94
N VAL A 141 -8.80 -8.08 -0.98
CA VAL A 141 -9.51 -8.08 0.31
C VAL A 141 -8.66 -7.50 1.44
N PHE A 142 -7.38 -7.88 1.53
CA PHE A 142 -6.48 -7.54 2.63
C PHE A 142 -5.29 -6.71 2.14
N VAL A 143 -5.19 -5.48 2.64
CA VAL A 143 -4.18 -4.52 2.17
C VAL A 143 -2.76 -4.91 2.56
N GLU A 144 -2.57 -5.67 3.63
CA GLU A 144 -1.26 -6.20 4.04
C GLU A 144 -0.70 -7.18 2.99
N VAL A 145 -1.55 -8.00 2.38
CA VAL A 145 -1.18 -8.89 1.27
C VAL A 145 -0.84 -8.07 0.03
N LYS A 146 -1.65 -7.05 -0.29
CA LYS A 146 -1.36 -6.09 -1.38
C LYS A 146 -0.04 -5.35 -1.14
N THR A 147 0.24 -4.97 0.10
CA THR A 147 1.47 -4.31 0.53
C THR A 147 2.67 -5.23 0.36
N ALA A 148 2.58 -6.49 0.79
CA ALA A 148 3.65 -7.47 0.59
C ALA A 148 4.02 -7.61 -0.89
N ARG A 149 3.01 -7.69 -1.77
CA ARG A 149 3.20 -7.80 -3.23
C ARG A 149 3.75 -6.52 -3.84
N PHE A 150 3.27 -5.36 -3.39
CA PHE A 150 3.79 -4.05 -3.79
C PHE A 150 5.27 -3.88 -3.41
N LEU A 151 5.66 -4.27 -2.19
CA LEU A 151 7.06 -4.21 -1.75
C LEU A 151 7.95 -5.16 -2.56
N ALA A 152 7.45 -6.35 -2.90
CA ALA A 152 8.14 -7.26 -3.81
C ALA A 152 8.28 -6.66 -5.23
N ALA A 153 7.25 -5.97 -5.74
CA ALA A 153 7.31 -5.25 -7.01
C ALA A 153 8.32 -4.07 -6.97
N LEU A 154 8.60 -3.49 -5.80
CA LEU A 154 9.67 -2.52 -5.60
C LEU A 154 11.07 -3.15 -5.43
N ASP A 155 11.20 -4.46 -5.59
CA ASP A 155 12.43 -5.22 -5.33
C ASP A 155 12.95 -5.05 -3.88
N LEU A 156 12.05 -4.78 -2.93
CA LEU A 156 12.38 -4.62 -1.51
C LEU A 156 12.15 -5.94 -0.75
N PRO A 157 12.93 -6.19 0.32
CA PRO A 157 12.57 -7.25 1.27
C PRO A 157 11.20 -6.92 1.88
N VAL A 158 10.39 -7.94 2.18
CA VAL A 158 9.11 -7.75 2.88
C VAL A 158 9.32 -7.88 4.40
N PRO A 159 8.83 -6.95 5.25
CA PRO A 159 8.85 -7.12 6.70
C PRO A 159 8.17 -8.44 7.12
N TYR A 160 8.72 -9.12 8.13
CA TYR A 160 8.24 -10.45 8.56
C TYR A 160 6.73 -10.45 8.85
N ASP A 161 6.25 -9.48 9.62
CA ASP A 161 4.84 -9.41 10.03
C ASP A 161 3.89 -9.21 8.83
N VAL A 162 4.32 -8.46 7.81
CA VAL A 162 3.55 -8.23 6.57
C VAL A 162 3.57 -9.48 5.68
N SER A 163 4.63 -10.28 5.72
CA SER A 163 4.74 -11.53 4.94
C SER A 163 3.94 -12.71 5.51
N THR A 164 3.48 -12.61 6.75
CA THR A 164 2.68 -13.64 7.43
C THR A 164 1.22 -13.24 7.64
N GLY A 165 0.87 -12.01 7.25
CA GLY A 165 -0.49 -11.49 7.22
C GLY A 165 -1.33 -12.14 6.14
#